data_AF-A0AA41ES13-F1
#
_entry.id   AF-A0AA41ES13-F1
#
_cell.length_a   1.000
_cell.length_b   1.000
_cell.length_c   1.000
_cell.angle_alpha   90.00
_cell.angle_beta   90.00
_cell.angle_gamma   90.00
#
_symmetry.space_group_name_H-M   'P 1'
#
loop_
_entity.id
_entity.type
_entity.pdbx_description
1 polymer ?
#
loop_
_entity_poly.entity_id
_entity_poly.type
_entity_poly.pdbx_seq_one_letter_code
_entity_poly.pdbx_strand_id
1 'polypeptide(L)' 'MRHTKYGYVIPTEERCYHDLERWLADKKKRKRRAEKNGAFNLPKDGDGHAKSKTL' A
#
# COMPACT_ATOMS: atom_id res chain seq x y z
N MET A 1 1.65 -28.49 4.57
CA MET A 1 0.31 -28.53 5.17
C MET A 1 0.42 -28.03 6.59
N ARG A 2 0.13 -26.74 6.77
CA ARG A 2 0.14 -26.09 8.07
C ARG A 2 -1.09 -26.51 8.87
N HIS A 3 -0.90 -26.99 10.10
CA HIS A 3 -2.01 -27.31 11.01
C HIS A 3 -2.33 -26.07 11.85
N THR A 4 -3.61 -25.71 11.91
CA THR A 4 -4.12 -24.57 12.69
C THR A 4 -5.05 -25.08 13.78
N LYS A 5 -5.47 -24.20 14.69
CA LYS A 5 -6.50 -24.52 15.69
C LYS A 5 -7.86 -24.93 15.09
N TYR A 6 -8.04 -24.72 13.78
CA TYR A 6 -9.26 -25.00 13.04
C TYR A 6 -9.10 -26.17 12.04
N GLY A 7 -7.95 -26.86 12.04
CA GLY A 7 -7.65 -27.98 11.15
C GLY A 7 -6.51 -27.71 10.17
N TYR A 8 -6.41 -28.54 9.13
CA TYR A 8 -5.36 -28.47 8.12
C TYR A 8 -5.65 -27.42 7.05
N VAL A 9 -4.64 -26.63 6.73
CA VAL A 9 -4.65 -25.72 5.58
C VAL A 9 -4.10 -26.47 4.38
N ILE A 10 -4.86 -26.47 3.28
CA ILE A 10 -4.42 -27.11 2.05
C ILE A 10 -3.28 -26.29 1.40
N PRO A 11 -2.37 -26.94 0.64
CA PRO A 11 -1.22 -26.24 0.07
C PRO A 11 -1.56 -25.02 -0.80
N THR A 12 -2.72 -25.05 -1.47
CA THR A 12 -3.22 -23.93 -2.28
C THR A 12 -3.60 -22.73 -1.41
N GLU A 13 -4.31 -22.96 -0.30
CA GLU A 13 -4.64 -21.91 0.66
C GLU A 13 -3.39 -21.30 1.28
N GLU A 14 -2.42 -22.13 1.66
CA GLU A 14 -1.14 -21.67 2.21
C GLU A 14 -0.39 -20.75 1.22
N ARG A 15 -0.42 -21.10 -0.08
CA ARG A 15 0.14 -20.26 -1.14
C ARG A 15 -0.62 -18.94 -1.31
N CYS A 16 -1.95 -18.97 -1.31
CA CYS A 16 -2.78 -17.77 -1.39
C CYS A 16 -2.55 -16.83 -0.20
N TYR A 17 -2.42 -17.37 1.01
CA TYR A 17 -2.10 -16.58 2.20
C TYR A 17 -0.73 -15.91 2.08
N HIS A 18 0.28 -16.65 1.63
CA HIS A 18 1.62 -16.10 1.44
C HIS A 18 1.65 -14.99 0.38
N ASP A 19 0.94 -15.16 -0.73
CA ASP A 19 0.83 -14.14 -1.77
C ASP A 19 0.10 -12.88 -1.27
N LEU A 20 -0.93 -13.05 -0.43
CA LEU A 20 -1.62 -11.94 0.23
C LEU A 20 -0.70 -11.18 1.20
N GLU A 21 0.06 -11.89 2.03
CA GLU A 21 1.03 -11.29 2.94
C GLU A 21 2.09 -10.48 2.18
N ARG A 22 2.60 -11.04 1.07
CA ARG A 22 3.55 -10.36 0.19
C ARG A 22 2.96 -9.10 -0.42
N TRP A 23 1.72 -9.16 -0.92
CA TRP A 23 1.03 -8.00 -1.49
C TRP A 23 0.82 -6.88 -0.46
N LEU A 24 0.42 -7.22 0.76
CA LEU A 24 0.25 -6.27 1.86
C LEU A 24 1.59 -5.60 2.25
N ALA A 25 2.66 -6.38 2.34
CA ALA A 25 4.00 -5.87 2.63
C ALA A 25 4.47 -4.88 1.56
N ASP A 26 4.28 -5.23 0.29
CA ASP A 26 4.61 -4.37 -0.85
C ASP A 26 3.78 -3.09 -0.87
N LYS A 27 2.47 -3.17 -0.62
CA LYS A 27 1.60 -2.00 -0.51
C LYS A 27 2.07 -1.07 0.61
N LYS A 28 2.41 -1.60 1.79
CA LYS A 28 2.95 -0.82 2.92
C LYS A 28 4.30 -0.19 2.59
N LYS A 29 5.16 -0.88 1.82
CA LYS A 29 6.45 -0.35 1.36
C LYS A 29 6.27 0.80 0.37
N ARG A 30 5.35 0.66 -0.60
CA ARG A 30 5.01 1.73 -1.55
C ARG A 30 4.44 2.95 -0.83
N LYS A 31 3.54 2.76 0.14
CA LYS A 31 2.99 3.85 0.96
C LYS A 31 4.09 4.62 1.69
N ARG A 32 4.99 3.92 2.39
CA ARG A 32 6.14 4.54 3.07
C ARG A 32 7.05 5.33 2.12
N ARG A 33 7.28 4.80 0.90
CA ARG A 33 8.06 5.51 -0.13
C ARG A 33 7.35 6.75 -0.64
N ALA A 34 6.03 6.67 -0.85
CA ALA A 34 5.23 7.80 -1.30
C ALA A 34 5.20 8.93 -0.26
N GLU A 35 5.03 8.59 1.02
CA GLU A 35 5.13 9.53 2.14
C GLU A 35 6.52 10.18 2.23
N LYS A 36 7.58 9.37 2.11
CA LYS A 36 8.97 9.87 2.16
C LYS A 36 9.33 10.76 0.97
N ASN A 37 8.87 10.42 -0.23
CA ASN A 37 9.23 11.11 -1.47
C ASN A 37 8.25 12.24 -1.84
N GLY A 38 7.30 12.60 -0.95
CA GLY A 38 6.36 13.69 -1.18
C GLY A 38 5.38 13.47 -2.34
N ALA A 39 5.31 12.26 -2.91
CA ALA A 39 4.50 11.94 -4.09
C ALA A 39 2.99 12.00 -3.84
N PHE A 40 2.56 12.27 -2.60
CA PHE A 40 1.17 12.40 -2.19
C PHE A 40 0.85 13.71 -1.46
N ASN A 41 1.70 14.74 -1.56
CA ASN A 41 1.27 16.10 -1.25
C ASN A 41 0.60 16.68 -2.50
N LEU A 42 -0.56 16.15 -2.89
CA LEU A 42 -1.55 16.98 -3.57
C LEU A 42 -2.28 17.69 -2.43
N PRO A 43 -2.13 19.02 -2.27
CA PRO A 43 -2.92 19.73 -1.27
C PRO A 43 -4.39 19.47 -1.59
N LYS A 44 -5.10 18.87 -0.64
CA LYS A 44 -6.57 18.83 -0.62
C LYS A 44 -7.06 20.08 0.13
N ASP A 45 -6.57 21.23 -0.30
CA ASP A 45 -7.09 22.55 0.05
C ASP A 45 -7.42 23.17 -1.31
N GLY A 46 -8.68 23.35 -1.69
CA GLY A 46 -9.53 24.34 -1.02
C GLY A 46 -8.88 25.71 -1.24
N ASP A 47 -9.23 26.39 -2.33
CA ASP A 47 -8.94 27.81 -2.59
C ASP A 47 -7.47 28.28 -2.50
N GLY A 48 -6.77 28.28 -3.64
CA GLY A 48 -5.39 28.78 -3.73
C GLY A 48 -5.08 29.39 -5.10
N HIS A 49 -5.51 30.64 -5.27
CA HIS A 49 -5.26 31.57 -6.37
C HIS A 49 -3.97 31.30 -7.18
N ALA A 50 -4.14 30.97 -8.46
CA ALA A 50 -3.07 30.93 -9.45
C ALA A 50 -2.37 32.29 -9.54
N LYS A 51 -1.16 32.41 -8.96
CA LYS A 51 -0.26 33.51 -9.29
C LYS A 51 0.59 33.09 -10.49
N SER A 52 0.17 33.55 -11.66
CA SER A 52 1.00 33.59 -12.86
C SER A 52 2.31 34.32 -12.54
N LYS A 53 3.44 33.67 -12.86
CA LYS A 53 4.74 34.36 -12.98
C LYS A 53 4.73 35.09 -14.30
N THR A 54 4.77 36.42 -14.25
CA THR A 54 5.05 37.28 -15.40
C THR A 54 6.48 37.02 -15.87
N LEU A 55 6.64 36.82 -17.18
CA LEU A 55 7.92 36.82 -17.90
C LEU A 55 8.47 38.25 -18.02
#